data_AF-A0A9N8HTI8-F1
#
_entry.id   AF-A0A9N8HTI8-F1
#
_cell.length_a   1.000
_cell.length_b   1.000
_cell.length_c   1.000
_cell.angle_alpha   90.00
_cell.angle_beta   90.00
_cell.angle_gamma   90.00
#
_symmetry.space_group_name_H-M   'P 1'
#
loop_
_entity.id
_entity.type
_entity.pdbx_description
1 polymer ?
#
loop_
_entity_poly.entity_id
_entity_poly.type
_entity_poly.pdbx_seq_one_letter_code
_entity_poly.pdbx_strand_id
1 'polypeptide(L)'
;MARIKKATPPYRFGLKPMRLVARFDVALADSQIPSSWHSLQFWQVEEEKEERNKMSNVEEDNTENGRSYTDIPYAELGAVHPDAVVVGPTERYYKCSGEKAADLMAMGIGLKTFDLREIGNVEEEPYCSMKLKKKVTPTQKHMCDEIKRRCIVDGHLEPKCGHWDKKKCHSWLQKNPLTNASDRAFVVAAEKMLHDLVTKAANEKAKEKKDKGPAPWNTAEPYIRLIECMLDDTIRPIFLEMHRMGERDELDARNSADRPETIFEACARLFNDKNKKVFSRCLPDLHFTFAEALDCSFEHMPGPVTADEVKRRWGDSRAKLIKIIAKWELSGNGFGQRGVEEDEFGHLGDDQLQCGDNRANFLDSQTKEHILYLWHVADEAQILKNVMSVISDSCAASSEACSSVAGSEVAVTARNRRVDERALGFFRAKMGLAMHTMSRAAIFKELRETQDKLFESQVKVMETTSSNMSELYMGRVRMLEAHVKAVQECLDSLDGEEAEKKDRRERRANKRRKTNSSAAAAALDSDDSDSDDDDEDGDEVASRGSKGY
;
A
#
# COMPACT_ATOMS: atom_id res chain seq x y z
N MET A 1 35.33 17.62 -31.27
CA MET A 1 35.73 17.54 -29.85
C MET A 1 34.49 17.71 -28.97
N ALA A 2 33.94 16.60 -28.47
CA ALA A 2 32.74 16.60 -27.64
C ALA A 2 33.12 16.65 -26.14
N ARG A 3 32.55 17.59 -25.38
CA ARG A 3 32.63 17.62 -23.91
C ARG A 3 31.29 17.22 -23.33
N ILE A 4 31.21 15.99 -22.83
CA ILE A 4 30.11 15.45 -22.03
C ILE A 4 30.31 15.93 -20.59
N LYS A 5 29.37 16.72 -20.06
CA LYS A 5 29.30 17.06 -18.63
C LYS A 5 28.70 15.88 -17.86
N LYS A 6 29.43 15.37 -16.87
CA LYS A 6 29.00 14.30 -15.97
C LYS A 6 27.96 14.82 -14.96
N ALA A 7 26.90 14.06 -14.76
CA ALA A 7 25.89 14.28 -13.74
C ALA A 7 26.35 13.73 -12.37
N THR A 8 26.07 14.49 -11.31
CA THR A 8 26.25 14.15 -9.90
C THR A 8 25.07 13.30 -9.38
N PRO A 9 25.27 12.34 -8.46
CA PRO A 9 24.18 11.53 -7.89
C PRO A 9 23.51 12.22 -6.69
N PRO A 10 22.22 11.91 -6.40
CA PRO A 10 21.52 12.52 -5.27
C PRO A 10 21.79 11.82 -3.94
N TYR A 11 21.79 12.65 -2.89
CA TYR A 11 21.94 12.36 -1.47
C TYR A 11 20.93 11.33 -0.95
N ARG A 12 21.41 10.36 -0.13
CA ARG A 12 20.58 9.47 0.71
C ARG A 12 20.37 10.11 2.09
N PHE A 13 19.12 10.38 2.45
CA PHE A 13 18.73 10.68 3.84
C PHE A 13 18.58 9.40 4.64
N GLY A 14 19.34 9.28 5.73
CA GLY A 14 19.20 8.23 6.73
C GLY A 14 18.25 8.67 7.86
N LEU A 15 17.14 7.95 8.03
CA LEU A 15 16.25 8.08 9.18
C LEU A 15 16.64 7.06 10.25
N LYS A 16 16.90 7.54 11.48
CA LYS A 16 17.08 6.71 12.68
C LYS A 16 15.72 6.38 13.29
N PRO A 17 15.47 5.14 13.74
CA PRO A 17 14.28 4.83 14.55
C PRO A 17 14.53 5.08 16.04
N MET A 18 13.63 5.84 16.67
CA MET A 18 13.45 5.86 18.13
C MET A 18 12.61 4.65 18.57
N ARG A 19 12.99 4.00 19.68
CA ARG A 19 12.17 2.99 20.37
C ARG A 19 11.94 3.41 21.82
N LEU A 20 10.67 3.38 22.23
CA LEU A 20 10.25 3.27 23.63
C LEU A 20 10.34 1.79 24.05
N VAL A 21 10.86 1.52 25.24
CA VAL A 21 10.87 0.20 25.88
C VAL A 21 9.92 0.25 27.08
N ALA A 22 8.93 -0.65 27.11
CA ALA A 22 8.15 -0.96 28.29
C ALA A 22 8.41 -2.43 28.64
N ARG A 23 8.87 -2.69 29.87
CA ARG A 23 9.10 -4.03 30.42
C ARG A 23 7.84 -4.50 31.16
N PHE A 24 7.48 -5.76 30.97
CA PHE A 24 6.57 -6.52 31.84
C PHE A 24 7.22 -7.87 32.13
N ASP A 25 7.49 -8.11 33.41
CA ASP A 25 7.99 -9.39 33.92
C ASP A 25 6.81 -10.28 34.28
N VAL A 26 6.81 -11.53 33.79
CA VAL A 26 5.99 -12.61 34.35
C VAL A 26 6.85 -13.87 34.41
N ALA A 27 7.10 -14.33 35.63
CA ALA A 27 7.76 -15.58 35.96
C ALA A 27 6.78 -16.76 35.86
N LEU A 28 7.24 -17.92 35.41
CA LEU A 28 6.60 -19.21 35.72
C LEU A 28 7.57 -20.40 35.59
N ALA A 29 7.27 -21.40 36.41
CA ALA A 29 8.13 -22.39 37.04
C ALA A 29 8.61 -23.57 36.17
N ASP A 30 9.67 -24.19 36.69
CA ASP A 30 10.40 -25.36 36.23
C ASP A 30 9.57 -26.67 36.14
N SER A 31 9.85 -27.47 35.11
CA SER A 31 9.69 -28.93 35.17
C SER A 31 10.76 -29.64 34.32
N GLN A 32 11.24 -30.77 34.84
CA GLN A 32 12.48 -31.48 34.50
C GLN A 32 12.43 -32.26 33.17
N ILE A 33 13.52 -32.20 32.38
CA ILE A 33 13.81 -33.03 31.19
C ILE A 33 15.32 -33.42 31.18
N PRO A 34 15.74 -34.59 30.64
CA PRO A 34 17.04 -35.24 30.91
C PRO A 34 18.30 -34.55 30.36
N SER A 35 19.42 -34.78 31.04
CA SER A 35 20.70 -34.04 31.00
C SER A 35 21.68 -34.33 29.85
N SER A 36 21.24 -34.88 28.72
CA SER A 36 22.08 -34.94 27.51
C SER A 36 21.37 -34.17 26.40
N TRP A 37 22.07 -33.24 25.72
CA TRP A 37 21.64 -32.30 24.66
C TRP A 37 21.64 -30.81 25.08
N HIS A 38 22.82 -30.28 25.44
CA HIS A 38 23.04 -28.85 25.73
C HIS A 38 23.29 -27.95 24.49
N SER A 39 23.01 -28.39 23.26
CA SER A 39 23.17 -27.56 22.04
C SER A 39 21.86 -27.00 21.46
N LEU A 40 20.75 -27.11 22.18
CA LEU A 40 19.40 -26.76 21.67
C LEU A 40 18.82 -25.42 22.18
N GLN A 41 19.65 -24.51 22.69
CA GLN A 41 19.26 -23.11 22.94
C GLN A 41 19.65 -22.12 21.82
N PHE A 42 20.24 -22.58 20.71
CA PHE A 42 20.86 -21.69 19.72
C PHE A 42 19.93 -21.13 18.61
N TRP A 43 18.61 -21.29 18.70
CA TRP A 43 17.67 -20.88 17.61
C TRP A 43 16.54 -19.92 17.98
N GLN A 44 16.48 -19.46 19.23
CA GLN A 44 15.65 -18.33 19.64
C GLN A 44 16.47 -17.47 20.60
N VAL A 45 16.94 -16.32 20.11
CA VAL A 45 17.35 -15.06 20.78
C VAL A 45 18.50 -14.45 19.95
N GLU A 46 18.17 -13.53 19.04
CA GLU A 46 19.11 -12.50 18.58
C GLU A 46 18.74 -11.20 19.30
N GLU A 47 19.17 -11.07 20.55
CA GLU A 47 19.21 -9.79 21.28
C GLU A 47 20.50 -9.64 22.11
N GLU A 48 21.64 -10.13 21.60
CA GLU A 48 22.96 -9.91 22.20
C GLU A 48 24.01 -9.54 21.13
N LYS A 49 23.91 -8.32 20.63
CA LYS A 49 25.01 -7.69 19.86
C LYS A 49 25.62 -6.47 20.55
N GLU A 50 25.33 -6.25 21.83
CA GLU A 50 25.73 -5.01 22.54
C GLU A 50 26.78 -5.22 23.65
N GLU A 51 27.08 -6.45 24.09
CA GLU A 51 28.14 -6.67 25.10
C GLU A 51 29.53 -7.01 24.54
N ARG A 52 29.64 -7.25 23.23
CA ARG A 52 30.94 -7.55 22.60
C ARG A 52 31.77 -6.31 22.22
N ASN A 53 31.46 -5.15 22.81
CA ASN A 53 32.22 -3.90 22.66
C ASN A 53 32.86 -3.41 23.98
N LYS A 54 33.00 -4.29 24.99
CA LYS A 54 33.64 -3.96 26.28
C LYS A 54 34.80 -4.88 26.71
N MET A 55 35.21 -5.84 25.89
CA MET A 55 36.42 -6.63 26.14
C MET A 55 37.27 -6.73 24.89
N SER A 56 38.06 -5.68 24.64
CA SER A 56 39.25 -5.76 23.78
C SER A 56 40.35 -4.89 24.40
N ASN A 57 41.16 -5.50 25.27
CA ASN A 57 42.54 -5.12 25.51
C ASN A 57 43.22 -6.27 26.27
N VAL A 58 43.60 -7.30 25.53
CA VAL A 58 44.78 -8.13 25.84
C VAL A 58 45.37 -8.49 24.49
N GLU A 59 46.61 -8.07 24.30
CA GLU A 59 47.48 -8.38 23.17
C GLU A 59 47.73 -9.90 23.10
N GLU A 60 47.78 -10.46 21.90
CA GLU A 60 48.59 -11.64 21.63
C GLU A 60 49.12 -11.58 20.20
N ASP A 61 50.43 -11.34 20.12
CA ASP A 61 51.32 -11.90 19.11
C ASP A 61 51.03 -13.39 18.96
N ASN A 62 50.78 -13.85 17.73
CA ASN A 62 51.37 -15.09 17.23
C ASN A 62 51.16 -15.26 15.73
N THR A 63 52.30 -15.18 15.04
CA THR A 63 52.56 -15.57 13.67
C THR A 63 52.38 -17.07 13.43
N GLU A 64 51.99 -17.39 12.19
CA GLU A 64 52.30 -18.62 11.45
C GLU A 64 51.90 -19.99 12.05
N ASN A 65 50.84 -20.58 11.48
CA ASN A 65 50.93 -21.94 10.92
C ASN A 65 49.71 -22.30 10.06
N GLY A 66 49.91 -22.32 8.74
CA GLY A 66 48.99 -22.98 7.82
C GLY A 66 49.12 -24.50 7.93
N ARG A 67 48.13 -25.17 8.53
CA ARG A 67 47.94 -26.62 8.39
C ARG A 67 46.65 -26.91 7.62
N SER A 68 46.82 -27.57 6.48
CA SER A 68 45.76 -28.15 5.64
C SER A 68 45.09 -29.33 6.38
N TYR A 69 43.77 -29.40 6.32
CA TYR A 69 42.89 -30.35 7.03
C TYR A 69 42.87 -31.78 6.41
N THR A 70 43.94 -32.22 5.74
CA THR A 70 43.90 -33.44 4.91
C THR A 70 44.50 -34.71 5.52
N ASP A 71 45.13 -34.65 6.70
CA ASP A 71 45.86 -35.81 7.23
C ASP A 71 45.29 -36.30 8.56
N ILE A 72 44.19 -37.06 8.50
CA ILE A 72 43.83 -38.01 9.57
C ILE A 72 44.05 -39.42 9.00
N PRO A 73 45.07 -40.17 9.46
CA PRO A 73 45.38 -41.48 8.92
C PRO A 73 44.30 -42.51 9.31
N TYR A 74 43.76 -43.19 8.30
CA TYR A 74 42.65 -44.14 8.39
C TYR A 74 43.07 -45.55 8.90
N ALA A 75 44.26 -45.70 9.48
CA ALA A 75 44.96 -47.00 9.55
C ALA A 75 45.06 -47.69 10.93
N GLU A 76 44.46 -47.17 12.00
CA GLU A 76 44.43 -47.86 13.30
C GLU A 76 43.02 -48.36 13.66
N LEU A 77 42.66 -49.52 13.10
CA LEU A 77 41.50 -50.31 13.51
C LEU A 77 41.95 -51.38 14.52
N GLY A 78 42.02 -51.00 15.79
CA GLY A 78 42.04 -51.93 16.92
C GLY A 78 40.68 -52.64 17.08
N ALA A 79 40.70 -53.84 17.66
CA ALA A 79 39.55 -54.73 17.81
C ALA A 79 38.30 -54.03 18.39
N VAL A 80 37.21 -54.03 17.61
CA VAL A 80 35.94 -53.36 17.92
C VAL A 80 35.03 -54.28 18.73
N HIS A 81 34.41 -53.73 19.78
CA HIS A 81 33.39 -54.39 20.60
C HIS A 81 32.16 -54.76 19.73
N PRO A 82 31.63 -55.99 19.81
CA PRO A 82 30.60 -56.50 18.88
C PRO A 82 29.26 -55.75 18.90
N ASP A 83 29.01 -54.91 19.92
CA ASP A 83 27.77 -54.13 20.07
C ASP A 83 27.91 -52.63 19.72
N ALA A 84 29.08 -52.17 19.28
CA ALA A 84 29.24 -50.78 18.88
C ALA A 84 28.54 -50.54 17.54
N VAL A 85 27.45 -49.76 17.54
CA VAL A 85 26.80 -49.27 16.32
C VAL A 85 27.85 -48.58 15.47
N VAL A 86 28.21 -49.19 14.34
CA VAL A 86 29.26 -48.68 13.46
C VAL A 86 28.76 -47.40 12.80
N VAL A 87 29.15 -46.26 13.38
CA VAL A 87 28.87 -44.92 12.84
C VAL A 87 29.52 -44.80 11.47
N GLY A 88 28.69 -44.58 10.44
CA GLY A 88 29.11 -44.46 9.05
C GLY A 88 29.98 -43.22 8.79
N PRO A 89 30.81 -43.21 7.73
CA PRO A 89 31.65 -42.07 7.38
C PRO A 89 30.87 -40.77 7.19
N THR A 90 29.64 -40.84 6.66
CA THR A 90 28.79 -39.66 6.44
C THR A 90 28.34 -39.05 7.76
N GLU A 91 27.91 -39.88 8.72
CA GLU A 91 27.51 -39.41 10.05
C GLU A 91 28.66 -38.76 10.82
N ARG A 92 29.87 -39.35 10.75
CA ARG A 92 31.06 -38.75 11.38
C ARG A 92 31.36 -37.38 10.80
N TYR A 93 31.33 -37.26 9.48
CA TYR A 93 31.58 -35.97 8.82
C TYR A 93 30.54 -34.92 9.22
N TYR A 94 29.26 -35.27 9.25
CA TYR A 94 28.19 -34.37 9.69
C TYR A 94 28.38 -33.87 11.14
N LYS A 95 28.75 -34.77 12.05
CA LYS A 95 29.06 -34.42 13.44
C LYS A 95 30.29 -33.51 13.54
N CYS A 96 31.36 -33.82 12.81
CA CYS A 96 32.58 -33.01 12.79
C CYS A 96 32.39 -31.63 12.15
N SER A 97 31.45 -31.48 11.20
CA SER A 97 31.17 -30.19 10.55
C SER A 97 30.35 -29.22 11.42
N GLY A 98 29.91 -29.69 12.59
CA GLY A 98 29.06 -28.96 13.54
C GLY A 98 27.58 -29.07 13.20
N GLU A 99 27.15 -30.18 12.59
CA GLU A 99 25.75 -30.51 12.30
C GLU A 99 25.03 -29.40 11.49
N LYS A 100 25.74 -28.83 10.52
CA LYS A 100 25.19 -27.76 9.68
C LYS A 100 24.18 -28.34 8.72
N ALA A 101 22.95 -27.82 8.76
CA ALA A 101 21.88 -28.24 7.85
C ALA A 101 22.28 -28.12 6.36
N ALA A 102 23.08 -27.13 5.98
CA ALA A 102 23.57 -26.99 4.60
C ALA A 102 24.50 -28.12 4.15
N ASP A 103 25.24 -28.75 5.07
CA ASP A 103 26.06 -29.94 4.77
C ASP A 103 25.15 -31.16 4.61
N LEU A 104 24.15 -31.32 5.50
CA LEU A 104 23.14 -32.39 5.38
C LEU A 104 22.38 -32.30 4.04
N MET A 105 21.96 -31.10 3.65
CA MET A 105 21.28 -30.89 2.37
C MET A 105 22.20 -31.19 1.19
N ALA A 106 23.52 -30.92 1.28
CA ALA A 106 24.48 -31.31 0.25
C ALA A 106 24.65 -32.85 0.16
N MET A 107 24.72 -33.53 1.31
CA MET A 107 24.77 -35.00 1.39
C MET A 107 23.53 -35.67 0.80
N GLY A 108 22.37 -35.02 0.89
CA GLY A 108 21.10 -35.50 0.33
C GLY A 108 21.02 -35.48 -1.20
N ILE A 109 21.80 -34.63 -1.88
CA ILE A 109 21.67 -34.44 -3.34
C ILE A 109 21.91 -35.77 -4.07
N GLY A 110 20.94 -36.13 -4.92
CA GLY A 110 20.90 -37.38 -5.68
C GLY A 110 20.15 -38.52 -5.00
N LEU A 111 19.72 -38.36 -3.75
CA LEU A 111 18.88 -39.32 -3.05
C LEU A 111 17.39 -38.98 -3.22
N LYS A 112 16.57 -40.03 -3.23
CA LYS A 112 15.11 -39.92 -3.21
C LYS A 112 14.55 -40.72 -2.04
N THR A 113 13.51 -40.18 -1.42
CA THR A 113 12.71 -40.92 -0.45
C THR A 113 11.81 -41.94 -1.15
N PHE A 114 11.13 -42.81 -0.38
CA PHE A 114 10.15 -43.76 -0.92
C PHE A 114 9.03 -43.06 -1.70
N ASP A 115 8.66 -41.85 -1.28
CA ASP A 115 7.63 -41.02 -1.91
C ASP A 115 8.14 -40.25 -3.15
N LEU A 116 9.31 -40.62 -3.67
CA LEU A 116 9.99 -39.99 -4.81
C LEU A 116 10.44 -38.54 -4.60
N ARG A 117 10.25 -37.98 -3.38
CA ARG A 117 10.74 -36.64 -3.01
C ARG A 117 12.27 -36.60 -3.02
N GLU A 118 12.83 -35.58 -3.65
CA GLU A 118 14.29 -35.41 -3.77
C GLU A 118 14.87 -34.83 -2.48
N ILE A 119 15.78 -35.57 -1.85
CA ILE A 119 16.43 -35.13 -0.62
C ILE A 119 17.46 -34.06 -0.99
N GLY A 120 17.52 -32.98 -0.21
CA GLY A 120 18.41 -31.86 -0.47
C GLY A 120 17.84 -30.81 -1.44
N ASN A 121 16.60 -30.97 -1.94
CA ASN A 121 15.94 -29.95 -2.75
C ASN A 121 15.38 -28.82 -1.85
N VAL A 122 16.02 -27.64 -1.92
CA VAL A 122 15.65 -26.47 -1.10
C VAL A 122 14.52 -25.64 -1.75
N GLU A 123 14.14 -25.97 -2.98
CA GLU A 123 13.03 -25.31 -3.69
C GLU A 123 11.67 -25.95 -3.39
N GLU A 124 11.64 -27.07 -2.67
CA GLU A 124 10.41 -27.72 -2.21
C GLU A 124 10.01 -27.28 -0.79
N GLU A 125 8.72 -27.39 -0.46
CA GLU A 125 8.22 -27.20 0.90
C GLU A 125 8.77 -28.31 1.83
N PRO A 126 9.11 -27.98 3.09
CA PRO A 126 8.88 -26.72 3.79
C PRO A 126 10.02 -25.69 3.62
N TYR A 127 11.06 -26.00 2.84
CA TYR A 127 12.30 -25.22 2.79
C TYR A 127 12.16 -23.93 1.99
N CYS A 128 11.37 -23.92 0.92
CA CYS A 128 11.17 -22.74 0.09
C CYS A 128 10.49 -21.59 0.84
N SER A 129 9.55 -21.89 1.74
CA SER A 129 8.85 -20.90 2.57
C SER A 129 9.60 -20.50 3.85
N MET A 130 10.77 -21.09 4.12
CA MET A 130 11.50 -20.82 5.35
C MET A 130 12.24 -19.46 5.31
N LYS A 131 11.97 -18.60 6.31
CA LYS A 131 12.60 -17.26 6.43
C LYS A 131 14.14 -17.27 6.35
N LEU A 132 14.78 -18.32 6.86
CA LEU A 132 16.23 -18.49 6.88
C LEU A 132 16.72 -19.51 5.86
N LYS A 133 16.10 -19.56 4.66
CA LYS A 133 16.47 -20.46 3.55
C LYS A 133 17.99 -20.54 3.32
N LYS A 134 18.70 -19.41 3.44
CA LYS A 134 20.17 -19.33 3.30
C LYS A 134 20.95 -20.26 4.23
N LYS A 135 20.42 -20.63 5.40
CA LYS A 135 21.09 -21.52 6.38
C LYS A 135 20.98 -23.00 6.03
N VAL A 136 19.97 -23.38 5.25
CA VAL A 136 19.81 -24.76 4.74
C VAL A 136 20.30 -24.90 3.30
N THR A 137 20.40 -23.81 2.54
CA THR A 137 20.90 -23.85 1.16
C THR A 137 22.39 -24.21 1.12
N PRO A 138 22.78 -25.34 0.48
CA PRO A 138 24.17 -25.69 0.29
C PRO A 138 24.94 -24.58 -0.46
N THR A 139 26.10 -24.21 0.05
CA THR A 139 27.03 -23.34 -0.68
C THR A 139 27.84 -24.18 -1.67
N GLN A 140 28.54 -23.53 -2.60
CA GLN A 140 29.48 -24.22 -3.49
C GLN A 140 30.53 -25.00 -2.69
N LYS A 141 31.02 -24.41 -1.58
CA LYS A 141 31.97 -25.05 -0.68
C LYS A 141 31.42 -26.35 -0.09
N HIS A 142 30.20 -26.32 0.48
CA HIS A 142 29.57 -27.51 1.06
C HIS A 142 29.42 -28.64 0.01
N MET A 143 29.01 -28.29 -1.22
CA MET A 143 28.90 -29.28 -2.29
C MET A 143 30.27 -29.82 -2.72
N CYS A 144 31.30 -28.98 -2.84
CA CYS A 144 32.64 -29.44 -3.18
C CYS A 144 33.22 -30.36 -2.10
N ASP A 145 33.05 -30.02 -0.82
CA ASP A 145 33.51 -30.83 0.31
C ASP A 145 32.81 -32.20 0.32
N GLU A 146 31.50 -32.24 0.04
CA GLU A 146 30.74 -33.49 -0.11
C GLU A 146 31.21 -34.34 -1.30
N ILE A 147 31.51 -33.72 -2.46
CA ILE A 147 32.07 -34.43 -3.64
C ILE A 147 33.38 -35.13 -3.26
N LYS A 148 34.28 -34.43 -2.58
CA LYS A 148 35.58 -34.98 -2.14
C LYS A 148 35.37 -36.14 -1.19
N ARG A 149 34.47 -35.97 -0.22
CA ARG A 149 34.13 -37.01 0.75
C ARG A 149 33.60 -38.27 0.08
N ARG A 150 32.64 -38.16 -0.86
CA ARG A 150 32.14 -39.30 -1.63
C ARG A 150 33.26 -40.02 -2.39
N CYS A 151 34.16 -39.26 -3.04
CA CYS A 151 35.28 -39.86 -3.77
C CYS A 151 36.23 -40.63 -2.86
N ILE A 152 36.54 -40.11 -1.66
CA ILE A 152 37.40 -40.79 -0.69
C ILE A 152 36.75 -42.09 -0.20
N VAL A 153 35.45 -42.05 0.12
CA VAL A 153 34.71 -43.22 0.63
C VAL A 153 34.53 -44.30 -0.45
N ASP A 154 34.26 -43.90 -1.69
CA ASP A 154 34.04 -44.83 -2.81
C ASP A 154 35.36 -45.28 -3.49
N GLY A 155 36.51 -44.72 -3.08
CA GLY A 155 37.83 -45.03 -3.68
C GLY A 155 38.01 -44.47 -5.10
N HIS A 156 37.29 -43.41 -5.46
CA HIS A 156 37.43 -42.72 -6.74
C HIS A 156 38.51 -41.63 -6.67
N LEU A 157 39.12 -41.32 -7.83
CA LEU A 157 40.05 -40.20 -7.94
C LEU A 157 39.33 -38.88 -7.67
N GLU A 158 39.86 -38.08 -6.72
CA GLU A 158 39.27 -36.80 -6.33
C GLU A 158 39.23 -35.83 -7.53
N PRO A 159 38.04 -35.37 -7.96
CA PRO A 159 37.95 -34.36 -9.00
C PRO A 159 38.41 -33.00 -8.47
N LYS A 160 39.08 -32.21 -9.32
CA LYS A 160 39.44 -30.82 -9.02
C LYS A 160 38.18 -29.92 -9.05
N CYS A 161 37.37 -29.99 -8.00
CA CYS A 161 36.06 -29.31 -7.89
C CYS A 161 36.13 -27.88 -7.34
N GLY A 162 37.28 -27.40 -6.85
CA GLY A 162 37.39 -26.08 -6.20
C GLY A 162 36.95 -24.88 -7.06
N HIS A 163 36.97 -25.02 -8.39
CA HIS A 163 36.56 -23.97 -9.34
C HIS A 163 35.23 -24.27 -10.05
N TRP A 164 34.52 -25.34 -9.66
CA TRP A 164 33.26 -25.71 -10.29
C TRP A 164 32.14 -24.78 -9.83
N ASP A 165 31.29 -24.34 -10.74
CA ASP A 165 30.09 -23.59 -10.36
C ASP A 165 29.07 -24.48 -9.61
N LYS A 166 28.09 -23.85 -8.95
CA LYS A 166 27.06 -24.58 -8.19
C LYS A 166 26.30 -25.60 -9.04
N LYS A 167 26.01 -25.27 -10.30
CA LYS A 167 25.26 -26.13 -11.22
C LYS A 167 26.03 -27.40 -11.54
N LYS A 168 27.33 -27.29 -11.82
CA LYS A 168 28.21 -28.43 -12.08
C LYS A 168 28.36 -29.32 -10.84
N CYS A 169 28.55 -28.74 -9.66
CA CYS A 169 28.60 -29.51 -8.41
C CYS A 169 27.28 -30.28 -8.17
N HIS A 170 26.14 -29.61 -8.32
CA HIS A 170 24.82 -30.23 -8.17
C HIS A 170 24.61 -31.38 -9.16
N SER A 171 24.90 -31.15 -10.45
CA SER A 171 24.77 -32.19 -11.49
C SER A 171 25.67 -33.40 -11.23
N TRP A 172 26.89 -33.17 -10.70
CA TRP A 172 27.79 -34.27 -10.34
C TRP A 172 27.24 -35.07 -9.15
N LEU A 173 26.75 -34.40 -8.10
CA LEU A 173 26.19 -35.06 -6.92
C LEU A 173 24.92 -35.86 -7.25
N GLN A 174 24.09 -35.38 -8.17
CA GLN A 174 22.92 -36.12 -8.67
C GLN A 174 23.32 -37.40 -9.42
N LYS A 175 24.42 -37.38 -10.18
CA LYS A 175 24.91 -38.53 -10.96
C LYS A 175 25.65 -39.56 -10.12
N ASN A 176 26.15 -39.17 -8.96
CA ASN A 176 26.95 -40.03 -8.07
C ASN A 176 26.32 -40.08 -6.67
N PRO A 177 25.10 -40.62 -6.52
CA PRO A 177 24.39 -40.69 -5.22
C PRO A 177 25.13 -41.59 -4.23
N LEU A 178 24.85 -41.44 -2.93
CA LEU A 178 25.45 -42.28 -1.88
C LEU A 178 25.13 -43.76 -2.12
N THR A 179 26.17 -44.57 -2.24
CA THR A 179 26.12 -46.01 -2.51
C THR A 179 25.90 -46.82 -1.23
N ASN A 180 26.55 -46.40 -0.13
CA ASN A 180 26.51 -47.08 1.16
C ASN A 180 25.12 -46.97 1.82
N ALA A 181 24.54 -48.12 2.17
CA ALA A 181 23.21 -48.22 2.77
C ALA A 181 23.10 -47.56 4.15
N SER A 182 24.14 -47.66 5.00
CA SER A 182 24.09 -47.05 6.35
C SER A 182 24.11 -45.53 6.29
N ASP A 183 24.96 -44.98 5.43
CA ASP A 183 25.06 -43.53 5.18
C ASP A 183 23.77 -42.97 4.56
N ARG A 184 23.17 -43.69 3.59
CA ARG A 184 21.85 -43.31 3.05
C ARG A 184 20.78 -43.29 4.13
N ALA A 185 20.70 -44.34 4.95
CA ALA A 185 19.70 -44.43 6.02
C ALA A 185 19.86 -43.27 7.02
N PHE A 186 21.10 -42.93 7.37
CA PHE A 186 21.41 -41.78 8.21
C PHE A 186 20.93 -40.46 7.59
N VAL A 187 21.30 -40.16 6.34
CA VAL A 187 20.94 -38.90 5.67
C VAL A 187 19.42 -38.76 5.53
N VAL A 188 18.72 -39.84 5.17
CA VAL A 188 17.25 -39.87 5.07
C VAL A 188 16.62 -39.60 6.44
N ALA A 189 17.10 -40.24 7.51
CA ALA A 189 16.57 -40.05 8.85
C ALA A 189 16.83 -38.63 9.37
N ALA A 190 18.04 -38.11 9.20
CA ALA A 190 18.43 -36.78 9.64
C ALA A 190 17.67 -35.68 8.87
N GLU A 191 17.50 -35.83 7.55
CA GLU A 191 16.72 -34.88 6.75
C GLU A 191 15.25 -34.90 7.13
N LYS A 192 14.67 -36.09 7.40
CA LYS A 192 13.29 -36.21 7.89
C LYS A 192 13.09 -35.46 9.21
N MET A 193 14.02 -35.59 10.16
CA MET A 193 13.94 -34.83 11.42
C MET A 193 13.98 -33.31 11.18
N LEU A 194 14.85 -32.85 10.29
CA LEU A 194 14.92 -31.44 9.90
C LEU A 194 13.61 -30.97 9.23
N HIS A 195 13.08 -31.76 8.30
CA HIS A 195 11.82 -31.50 7.62
C HIS A 195 10.64 -31.37 8.59
N ASP A 196 10.51 -32.31 9.53
CA ASP A 196 9.45 -32.32 10.54
C ASP A 196 9.56 -31.12 11.48
N LEU A 197 10.78 -30.74 11.87
CA LEU A 197 11.04 -29.57 12.70
C LEU A 197 10.65 -28.26 11.99
N VAL A 198 11.03 -28.09 10.72
CA VAL A 198 10.67 -26.89 9.94
C VAL A 198 9.17 -26.83 9.72
N THR A 199 8.53 -27.96 9.41
CA THR A 199 7.08 -28.06 9.22
C THR A 199 6.32 -27.72 10.50
N LYS A 200 6.75 -28.27 11.65
CA LYS A 200 6.17 -27.97 12.96
C LYS A 200 6.29 -26.48 13.30
N ALA A 201 7.47 -25.88 13.11
CA ALA A 201 7.69 -24.47 13.35
C ALA A 201 6.86 -23.55 12.42
N ALA A 202 6.63 -23.97 11.17
CA ALA A 202 5.75 -23.26 10.24
C ALA A 202 4.28 -23.32 10.69
N ASN A 203 3.81 -24.50 11.10
CA ASN A 203 2.46 -24.72 11.60
C ASN A 203 2.20 -23.99 12.92
N GLU A 204 3.16 -24.00 13.85
CA GLU A 204 3.07 -23.24 15.11
C GLU A 204 3.01 -21.74 14.83
N LYS A 205 3.82 -21.21 13.91
CA LYS A 205 3.71 -19.80 13.49
C LYS A 205 2.38 -19.49 12.83
N ALA A 206 1.80 -20.43 12.08
CA ALA A 206 0.49 -20.26 11.48
C ALA A 206 -0.62 -20.26 12.55
N LYS A 207 -0.51 -21.10 13.59
CA LYS A 207 -1.42 -21.13 14.74
C LYS A 207 -1.26 -19.88 15.60
N GLU A 208 -0.03 -19.50 15.96
CA GLU A 208 0.24 -18.25 16.67
C GLU A 208 -0.28 -17.03 15.92
N LYS A 209 -0.26 -17.02 14.58
CA LYS A 209 -0.88 -15.92 13.80
C LYS A 209 -2.41 -15.91 13.93
N LYS A 210 -3.04 -17.05 14.15
CA LYS A 210 -4.48 -17.13 14.46
C LYS A 210 -4.78 -16.70 15.90
N ASP A 211 -3.86 -16.95 16.82
CA ASP A 211 -4.04 -16.66 18.25
C ASP A 211 -3.52 -15.27 18.67
N LYS A 212 -2.66 -14.62 17.86
CA LYS A 212 -2.08 -13.30 18.15
C LYS A 212 -3.06 -12.17 17.81
N GLY A 213 -4.06 -12.05 18.67
CA GLY A 213 -4.87 -10.86 18.79
C GLY A 213 -5.67 -10.51 17.53
N PRO A 214 -6.37 -9.38 17.57
CA PRO A 214 -7.30 -9.06 16.52
C PRO A 214 -6.55 -8.66 15.23
N ALA A 215 -7.14 -9.01 14.08
CA ALA A 215 -6.46 -8.97 12.78
C ALA A 215 -5.95 -7.56 12.44
N PRO A 216 -4.69 -7.37 12.03
CA PRO A 216 -4.18 -6.03 11.72
C PRO A 216 -5.00 -5.33 10.63
N TRP A 217 -5.12 -3.98 10.71
CA TRP A 217 -5.63 -3.11 9.63
C TRP A 217 -4.73 -3.11 8.37
N ASN A 218 -3.94 -4.16 8.15
CA ASN A 218 -3.08 -4.31 7.00
C ASN A 218 -3.73 -5.14 5.87
N THR A 219 -4.85 -5.82 6.12
CA THR A 219 -5.62 -6.55 5.10
C THR A 219 -6.79 -5.71 4.56
N ALA A 220 -7.55 -6.24 3.59
CA ALA A 220 -8.63 -5.51 2.93
C ALA A 220 -9.97 -5.59 3.69
N GLU A 221 -10.23 -6.71 4.35
CA GLU A 221 -11.48 -7.08 5.01
C GLU A 221 -11.92 -6.04 6.07
N PRO A 222 -11.03 -5.49 6.93
CA PRO A 222 -11.43 -4.45 7.87
C PRO A 222 -11.91 -3.15 7.20
N TYR A 223 -11.30 -2.79 6.07
CA TYR A 223 -11.73 -1.63 5.30
C TYR A 223 -13.04 -1.90 4.56
N ILE A 224 -13.23 -3.10 4.03
CA ILE A 224 -14.47 -3.49 3.36
C ILE A 224 -15.63 -3.50 4.37
N ARG A 225 -15.45 -4.07 5.56
CA ARG A 225 -16.45 -3.99 6.65
C ARG A 225 -16.78 -2.55 6.98
N LEU A 226 -15.77 -1.68 7.11
CA LEU A 226 -15.97 -0.26 7.37
C LEU A 226 -16.79 0.42 6.27
N ILE A 227 -16.49 0.14 5.01
CA ILE A 227 -17.20 0.69 3.84
C ILE A 227 -18.66 0.21 3.82
N GLU A 228 -18.90 -1.08 3.99
CA GLU A 228 -20.26 -1.65 4.04
C GLU A 228 -21.06 -1.10 5.22
N CYS A 229 -20.44 -0.91 6.39
CA CYS A 229 -21.09 -0.26 7.52
C CYS A 229 -21.45 1.20 7.21
N MET A 230 -20.56 1.98 6.56
CA MET A 230 -20.84 3.36 6.17
C MET A 230 -21.96 3.50 5.13
N LEU A 231 -22.14 2.48 4.28
CA LEU A 231 -23.14 2.45 3.21
C LEU A 231 -24.46 1.79 3.61
N ASP A 232 -24.52 1.22 4.81
CA ASP A 232 -25.71 0.61 5.37
C ASP A 232 -26.90 1.55 5.30
N ASP A 233 -28.08 1.02 4.97
CA ASP A 233 -29.30 1.81 4.78
C ASP A 233 -29.70 2.59 6.04
N THR A 234 -29.30 2.14 7.24
CA THR A 234 -29.55 2.87 8.48
C THR A 234 -28.63 4.09 8.67
N ILE A 235 -27.44 4.09 8.05
CA ILE A 235 -26.45 5.16 8.15
C ILE A 235 -26.55 6.13 6.96
N ARG A 236 -27.00 5.64 5.80
CA ARG A 236 -27.05 6.42 4.56
C ARG A 236 -27.81 7.76 4.69
N PRO A 237 -28.96 7.86 5.37
CA PRO A 237 -29.62 9.16 5.57
C PRO A 237 -28.74 10.15 6.34
N ILE A 238 -28.08 9.68 7.41
CA ILE A 238 -27.14 10.47 8.23
C ILE A 238 -25.93 10.89 7.37
N PHE A 239 -25.47 10.01 6.46
CA PHE A 239 -24.40 10.32 5.50
C PHE A 239 -24.77 11.48 4.58
N LEU A 240 -25.97 11.44 4.01
CA LEU A 240 -26.44 12.47 3.08
C LEU A 240 -26.62 13.82 3.79
N GLU A 241 -27.01 13.81 5.06
CA GLU A 241 -27.18 15.00 5.89
C GLU A 241 -25.87 15.52 6.51
N MET A 242 -24.76 14.79 6.43
CA MET A 242 -23.48 15.16 7.07
C MET A 242 -22.97 16.56 6.67
N HIS A 243 -23.35 17.05 5.49
CA HIS A 243 -22.96 18.38 4.99
C HIS A 243 -24.05 19.44 5.16
N ARG A 244 -25.19 19.11 5.76
CA ARG A 244 -26.23 20.08 6.09
C ARG A 244 -25.66 21.05 7.13
N MET A 245 -25.86 22.35 6.89
CA MET A 245 -25.58 23.35 7.92
C MET A 245 -26.64 23.21 9.00
N GLY A 246 -26.20 22.94 10.24
CA GLY A 246 -27.10 22.83 11.37
C GLY A 246 -27.73 24.18 11.71
N GLU A 247 -28.95 24.14 12.23
CA GLU A 247 -29.59 25.34 12.78
C GLU A 247 -28.91 25.77 14.08
N ARG A 248 -29.16 27.00 14.53
CA ARG A 248 -28.49 27.55 15.73
C ARG A 248 -28.73 26.66 16.96
N ASP A 249 -29.96 26.18 17.14
CA ASP A 249 -30.33 25.30 18.25
C ASP A 249 -29.60 23.96 18.20
N GLU A 250 -29.43 23.38 17.00
CA GLU A 250 -28.67 22.14 16.79
C GLU A 250 -27.18 22.34 17.09
N LEU A 251 -26.62 23.50 16.73
CA LEU A 251 -25.24 23.86 17.03
C LEU A 251 -25.01 24.09 18.53
N ASP A 252 -25.95 24.75 19.20
CA ASP A 252 -25.90 24.99 20.65
C ASP A 252 -26.09 23.67 21.44
N ALA A 253 -26.86 22.72 20.90
CA ALA A 253 -27.02 21.37 21.46
C ALA A 253 -25.86 20.40 21.16
N ARG A 254 -24.79 20.82 20.47
CA ARG A 254 -23.70 19.92 20.04
C ARG A 254 -22.95 19.22 21.19
N ASN A 255 -22.97 19.78 22.39
CA ASN A 255 -22.38 19.17 23.59
C ASN A 255 -23.45 18.52 24.50
N SER A 256 -24.71 18.49 24.07
CA SER A 256 -25.79 17.81 24.79
C SER A 256 -25.64 16.30 24.68
N ALA A 257 -26.09 15.59 25.72
CA ALA A 257 -26.27 14.14 25.68
C ALA A 257 -27.35 13.72 24.67
N ASP A 258 -28.30 14.62 24.36
CA ASP A 258 -29.42 14.39 23.45
C ASP A 258 -29.07 14.69 21.98
N ARG A 259 -27.80 14.99 21.67
CA ARG A 259 -27.41 15.26 20.28
C ARG A 259 -27.61 14.00 19.41
N PRO A 260 -27.98 14.18 18.13
CA PRO A 260 -28.01 13.06 17.20
C PRO A 260 -26.65 12.34 17.12
N GLU A 261 -26.71 11.02 16.96
CA GLU A 261 -25.54 10.19 16.72
C GLU A 261 -24.84 10.67 15.45
N THR A 262 -23.54 10.94 15.52
CA THR A 262 -22.77 11.27 14.31
C THR A 262 -22.66 10.03 13.43
N ILE A 263 -22.46 10.25 12.14
CA ILE A 263 -22.21 9.17 11.19
C ILE A 263 -21.11 8.19 11.62
N PHE A 264 -20.06 8.70 12.25
CA PHE A 264 -18.91 7.89 12.66
C PHE A 264 -19.22 7.08 13.93
N GLU A 265 -20.08 7.59 14.82
CA GLU A 265 -20.59 6.84 15.97
C GLU A 265 -21.52 5.72 15.52
N ALA A 266 -22.46 6.03 14.63
CA ALA A 266 -23.37 5.04 14.04
C ALA A 266 -22.59 3.93 13.33
N CYS A 267 -21.55 4.31 12.56
CA CYS A 267 -20.71 3.36 11.86
C CYS A 267 -19.86 2.52 12.83
N ALA A 268 -19.26 3.12 13.86
CA ALA A 268 -18.53 2.37 14.88
C ALA A 268 -19.44 1.36 15.59
N ARG A 269 -20.68 1.73 15.90
CA ARG A 269 -21.69 0.84 16.49
C ARG A 269 -21.99 -0.35 15.57
N LEU A 270 -22.25 -0.12 14.27
CA LEU A 270 -22.48 -1.21 13.31
C LEU A 270 -21.24 -2.06 13.05
N PHE A 271 -20.06 -1.44 13.00
CA PHE A 271 -18.80 -2.14 12.80
C PHE A 271 -18.55 -3.14 13.94
N ASN A 272 -18.81 -2.71 15.17
CA ASN A 272 -18.61 -3.48 16.39
C ASN A 272 -19.72 -4.50 16.69
N ASP A 273 -20.77 -4.56 15.87
CA ASP A 273 -21.84 -5.54 16.03
C ASP A 273 -21.35 -6.94 15.62
N LYS A 274 -21.15 -7.80 16.62
CA LYS A 274 -20.70 -9.20 16.43
C LYS A 274 -21.73 -10.06 15.69
N ASN A 275 -23.01 -9.70 15.76
CA ASN A 275 -24.08 -10.45 15.12
C ASN A 275 -24.23 -10.08 13.64
N LYS A 276 -23.69 -8.93 13.24
CA LYS A 276 -23.72 -8.46 11.86
C LYS A 276 -22.67 -9.20 11.01
N LYS A 277 -23.17 -10.13 10.20
CA LYS A 277 -22.40 -10.76 9.11
C LYS A 277 -22.32 -9.80 7.94
N VAL A 278 -21.11 -9.48 7.54
CA VAL A 278 -20.83 -8.57 6.42
C VAL A 278 -20.02 -9.35 5.41
N PHE A 279 -20.44 -9.30 4.16
CA PHE A 279 -19.71 -9.90 3.03
C PHE A 279 -19.43 -8.82 2.00
N SER A 280 -18.27 -8.90 1.34
CA SER A 280 -18.03 -8.07 0.16
C SER A 280 -18.93 -8.51 -0.99
N ARG A 281 -19.21 -7.60 -1.92
CA ARG A 281 -19.76 -7.92 -3.24
C ARG A 281 -18.73 -8.73 -4.04
N CYS A 282 -19.24 -9.62 -4.88
CA CYS A 282 -18.45 -10.39 -5.85
C CYS A 282 -18.26 -9.52 -7.11
N LEU A 283 -17.05 -9.02 -7.32
CA LEU A 283 -16.69 -8.07 -8.38
C LEU A 283 -15.44 -8.57 -9.15
N PRO A 284 -15.54 -9.70 -9.88
CA PRO A 284 -14.41 -10.30 -10.59
C PRO A 284 -13.79 -9.38 -11.63
N ASP A 285 -14.61 -8.53 -12.26
CA ASP A 285 -14.16 -7.58 -13.29
C ASP A 285 -13.46 -6.34 -12.71
N LEU A 286 -13.59 -6.09 -11.39
CA LEU A 286 -12.97 -4.94 -10.73
C LEU A 286 -11.53 -5.23 -10.28
N HIS A 287 -11.34 -6.36 -9.60
CA HIS A 287 -10.03 -6.80 -9.09
C HIS A 287 -10.10 -8.28 -8.69
N PHE A 288 -9.03 -9.04 -8.90
CA PHE A 288 -9.00 -10.48 -8.59
C PHE A 288 -9.30 -10.79 -7.11
N THR A 289 -8.95 -9.88 -6.19
CA THR A 289 -9.27 -10.02 -4.75
C THR A 289 -10.77 -10.09 -4.48
N PHE A 290 -11.60 -9.53 -5.37
CA PHE A 290 -13.06 -9.54 -5.27
C PHE A 290 -13.70 -10.56 -6.21
N ALA A 291 -12.93 -11.49 -6.78
CA ALA A 291 -13.47 -12.56 -7.59
C ALA A 291 -14.45 -13.46 -6.81
N GLU A 292 -14.29 -13.52 -5.48
CA GLU A 292 -15.22 -14.16 -4.55
C GLU A 292 -15.63 -13.15 -3.47
N ALA A 293 -16.78 -13.39 -2.84
CA ALA A 293 -17.23 -12.60 -1.70
C ALA A 293 -16.33 -12.86 -0.48
N LEU A 294 -15.75 -11.79 0.08
CA LEU A 294 -14.89 -11.86 1.25
C LEU A 294 -15.74 -11.83 2.52
N ASP A 295 -15.55 -12.80 3.40
CA ASP A 295 -16.15 -12.80 4.74
C ASP A 295 -15.49 -11.72 5.61
N CYS A 296 -16.27 -10.67 5.88
CA CYS A 296 -15.87 -9.52 6.68
C CYS A 296 -16.52 -9.57 8.07
N SER A 297 -16.76 -10.76 8.62
CA SER A 297 -17.28 -10.96 9.98
C SER A 297 -16.38 -10.38 11.07
N PHE A 298 -16.97 -9.97 12.21
CA PHE A 298 -16.26 -9.28 13.29
C PHE A 298 -15.09 -10.10 13.87
N GLU A 299 -15.19 -11.44 13.84
CA GLU A 299 -14.14 -12.36 14.30
C GLU A 299 -12.81 -12.19 13.54
N HIS A 300 -12.87 -11.67 12.32
CA HIS A 300 -11.71 -11.43 11.45
C HIS A 300 -11.21 -9.98 11.53
N MET A 301 -11.73 -9.15 12.45
CA MET A 301 -11.43 -7.72 12.52
C MET A 301 -10.30 -7.39 13.52
N PRO A 302 -9.69 -6.19 13.41
CA PRO A 302 -8.73 -5.59 14.36
C PRO A 302 -9.27 -5.29 15.77
N GLY A 303 -10.47 -5.79 16.08
CA GLY A 303 -11.13 -5.59 17.37
C GLY A 303 -12.12 -4.44 17.29
N PRO A 304 -12.63 -3.99 18.44
CA PRO A 304 -13.58 -2.90 18.48
C PRO A 304 -12.94 -1.59 18.03
N VAL A 305 -13.70 -0.79 17.29
CA VAL A 305 -13.25 0.50 16.74
C VAL A 305 -14.00 1.65 17.39
N THR A 306 -13.32 2.77 17.58
CA THR A 306 -13.96 4.01 18.05
C THR A 306 -14.44 4.90 16.90
N ALA A 307 -15.33 5.84 17.18
CA ALA A 307 -15.80 6.81 16.17
C ALA A 307 -14.65 7.64 15.57
N ASP A 308 -13.65 8.01 16.38
CA ASP A 308 -12.46 8.74 15.90
C ASP A 308 -11.59 7.88 14.97
N GLU A 309 -11.48 6.58 15.27
CA GLU A 309 -10.80 5.65 14.38
C GLU A 309 -11.53 5.48 13.06
N VAL A 310 -12.85 5.30 13.09
CA VAL A 310 -13.71 5.28 11.89
C VAL A 310 -13.48 6.54 11.06
N LYS A 311 -13.59 7.73 11.68
CA LYS A 311 -13.38 9.01 11.02
C LYS A 311 -12.00 9.12 10.36
N ARG A 312 -10.94 8.72 11.07
CA ARG A 312 -9.58 8.73 10.54
C ARG A 312 -9.42 7.77 9.36
N ARG A 313 -9.88 6.53 9.50
CA ARG A 313 -9.75 5.49 8.46
C ARG A 313 -10.57 5.81 7.21
N TRP A 314 -11.78 6.33 7.41
CA TRP A 314 -12.63 6.83 6.32
C TRP A 314 -11.97 8.00 5.61
N GLY A 315 -11.45 8.98 6.36
CA GLY A 315 -10.72 10.12 5.82
C GLY A 315 -9.51 9.70 4.97
N ASP A 316 -8.72 8.74 5.44
CA ASP A 316 -7.57 8.19 4.71
C ASP A 316 -8.02 7.50 3.40
N SER A 317 -9.07 6.68 3.46
CA SER A 317 -9.60 5.95 2.30
C SER A 317 -10.16 6.91 1.25
N ARG A 318 -10.92 7.91 1.71
CA ARG A 318 -11.44 9.00 0.89
C ARG A 318 -10.33 9.81 0.22
N ALA A 319 -9.29 10.18 0.95
CA ALA A 319 -8.17 10.95 0.39
C ALA A 319 -7.43 10.17 -0.71
N LYS A 320 -7.28 8.85 -0.54
CA LYS A 320 -6.71 7.95 -1.55
C LYS A 320 -7.63 7.82 -2.77
N LEU A 321 -8.93 7.67 -2.56
CA LEU A 321 -9.92 7.61 -3.64
C LEU A 321 -9.88 8.85 -4.53
N ILE A 322 -9.87 10.03 -3.92
CA ILE A 322 -9.78 11.32 -4.65
C ILE A 322 -8.55 11.36 -5.57
N LYS A 323 -7.40 10.88 -5.08
CA LYS A 323 -6.16 10.82 -5.88
C LYS A 323 -6.25 9.83 -7.03
N ILE A 324 -6.87 8.66 -6.82
CA ILE A 324 -7.04 7.64 -7.85
C ILE A 324 -7.98 8.12 -8.95
N ILE A 325 -9.14 8.68 -8.57
CA ILE A 325 -10.12 9.23 -9.52
C ILE A 325 -9.46 10.32 -10.37
N ALA A 326 -8.72 11.25 -9.74
CA ALA A 326 -8.00 12.29 -10.47
C ALA A 326 -7.01 11.74 -11.51
N LYS A 327 -6.26 10.67 -11.17
CA LYS A 327 -5.32 10.03 -12.12
C LYS A 327 -6.06 9.30 -13.24
N TRP A 328 -7.16 8.61 -12.91
CA TRP A 328 -8.00 7.91 -13.87
C TRP A 328 -8.62 8.88 -14.88
N GLU A 329 -9.16 10.01 -14.41
CA GLU A 329 -9.67 11.09 -15.26
C GLU A 329 -8.58 11.68 -16.16
N LEU A 330 -7.36 11.90 -15.63
CA LEU A 330 -6.24 12.43 -16.41
C LEU A 330 -5.71 11.48 -17.48
N SER A 331 -5.94 10.18 -17.35
CA SER A 331 -5.47 9.18 -18.33
C SER A 331 -6.25 9.20 -19.64
N GLY A 332 -7.40 9.88 -19.65
CA GLY A 332 -8.33 9.86 -20.78
C GLY A 332 -9.14 8.58 -20.91
N ASN A 333 -8.84 7.56 -20.11
CA ASN A 333 -9.76 6.43 -19.91
C ASN A 333 -10.97 6.83 -19.08
N GLY A 334 -10.85 7.90 -18.28
CA GLY A 334 -11.99 8.57 -17.70
C GLY A 334 -12.60 9.53 -18.70
N PHE A 335 -13.80 9.22 -19.20
CA PHE A 335 -14.65 10.15 -19.97
C PHE A 335 -13.91 11.00 -21.03
N GLY A 336 -13.02 10.36 -21.82
CA GLY A 336 -12.36 10.94 -22.99
C GLY A 336 -10.91 11.36 -22.77
N GLN A 337 -9.99 10.86 -23.62
CA GLN A 337 -8.66 11.43 -23.81
C GLN A 337 -8.81 12.85 -24.30
N ARG A 338 -8.33 13.80 -23.50
CA ARG A 338 -8.36 15.23 -23.84
C ARG A 338 -6.98 15.72 -24.20
N GLY A 339 -6.86 16.45 -25.30
CA GLY A 339 -5.86 17.50 -25.40
C GLY A 339 -6.15 18.57 -24.34
N VAL A 340 -5.13 19.26 -23.85
CA VAL A 340 -5.26 20.36 -22.86
C VAL A 340 -6.17 21.51 -23.35
N GLU A 341 -6.62 21.49 -24.60
CA GLU A 341 -7.30 22.58 -25.30
C GLU A 341 -8.70 22.27 -25.85
N GLU A 342 -9.28 21.09 -25.61
CA GLU A 342 -10.62 20.76 -26.16
C GLU A 342 -11.76 21.07 -25.17
N ASP A 343 -12.68 21.92 -25.63
CA ASP A 343 -13.78 22.56 -24.88
C ASP A 343 -15.08 21.70 -24.78
N GLU A 344 -15.08 20.46 -25.27
CA GLU A 344 -16.29 19.61 -25.31
C GLU A 344 -16.20 18.48 -24.27
N PHE A 345 -16.93 18.64 -23.16
CA PHE A 345 -16.88 17.73 -22.00
C PHE A 345 -18.03 16.70 -22.06
N GLY A 346 -17.69 15.41 -21.94
CA GLY A 346 -18.58 14.41 -21.31
C GLY A 346 -19.62 13.71 -22.19
N HIS A 347 -19.45 13.67 -23.51
CA HIS A 347 -20.31 12.84 -24.35
C HIS A 347 -19.76 11.41 -24.45
N LEU A 348 -20.48 10.44 -23.88
CA LEU A 348 -20.27 9.01 -24.13
C LEU A 348 -20.87 8.69 -25.51
N GLY A 349 -20.06 8.20 -26.44
CA GLY A 349 -20.55 7.42 -27.57
C GLY A 349 -20.66 5.95 -27.15
N ASP A 350 -21.75 5.28 -27.52
CA ASP A 350 -22.00 3.87 -27.15
C ASP A 350 -20.90 2.89 -27.61
N ASP A 351 -20.06 3.30 -28.57
CA ASP A 351 -19.02 2.45 -29.17
C ASP A 351 -17.72 2.31 -28.32
N GLN A 352 -17.57 3.04 -27.21
CA GLN A 352 -16.36 2.98 -26.35
C GLN A 352 -16.46 2.03 -25.15
N LEU A 353 -17.58 1.32 -24.99
CA LEU A 353 -17.83 0.39 -23.87
C LEU A 353 -17.11 -0.97 -24.01
N GLN A 354 -16.27 -1.19 -25.03
CA GLN A 354 -15.57 -2.47 -25.23
C GLN A 354 -14.28 -2.67 -24.41
N CYS A 355 -13.78 -1.64 -23.72
CA CYS A 355 -12.64 -1.77 -22.81
C CYS A 355 -13.17 -1.93 -21.38
N GLY A 356 -13.03 -3.14 -20.82
CA GLY A 356 -13.43 -3.46 -19.45
C GLY A 356 -12.89 -2.50 -18.38
N ASP A 357 -13.42 -2.63 -17.15
CA ASP A 357 -13.09 -1.76 -16.02
C ASP A 357 -11.57 -1.70 -15.77
N ASN A 358 -10.96 -0.55 -16.06
CA ASN A 358 -9.53 -0.33 -15.94
C ASN A 358 -9.14 0.49 -14.70
N ARG A 359 -10.08 0.68 -13.75
CA ARG A 359 -9.81 1.43 -12.51
C ARG A 359 -8.64 0.83 -11.72
N ALA A 360 -8.46 -0.49 -11.79
CA ALA A 360 -7.35 -1.19 -11.15
C ALA A 360 -5.95 -0.74 -11.59
N ASN A 361 -5.81 -0.24 -12.82
CA ASN A 361 -4.52 0.25 -13.35
C ASN A 361 -4.00 1.50 -12.63
N PHE A 362 -4.84 2.15 -11.81
CA PHE A 362 -4.52 3.38 -11.09
C PHE A 362 -4.17 3.16 -9.62
N LEU A 363 -4.18 1.90 -9.17
CA LEU A 363 -3.63 1.54 -7.85
C LEU A 363 -2.10 1.70 -7.86
N ASP A 364 -1.59 2.43 -6.87
CA ASP A 364 -0.16 2.44 -6.55
C ASP A 364 0.16 1.36 -5.51
N SER A 365 1.44 1.06 -5.29
CA SER A 365 1.86 0.03 -4.32
C SER A 365 1.48 0.34 -2.86
N GLN A 366 0.96 1.53 -2.57
CA GLN A 366 0.52 1.97 -1.23
C GLN A 366 -1.02 2.03 -1.10
N THR A 367 -1.73 2.06 -2.22
CA THR A 367 -3.18 2.01 -2.30
C THR A 367 -3.61 0.58 -2.42
N LYS A 368 -4.50 0.20 -1.52
CA LYS A 368 -5.00 -1.15 -1.45
C LYS A 368 -6.28 -1.26 -2.27
N GLU A 369 -6.58 -2.47 -2.68
CA GLU A 369 -7.75 -2.92 -3.40
C GLU A 369 -9.08 -2.41 -2.81
N HIS A 370 -9.18 -2.23 -1.48
CA HIS A 370 -10.40 -1.69 -0.85
C HIS A 370 -10.80 -0.29 -1.32
N ILE A 371 -9.87 0.48 -1.91
CA ILE A 371 -10.19 1.80 -2.47
C ILE A 371 -10.99 1.66 -3.78
N LEU A 372 -10.69 0.64 -4.60
CA LEU A 372 -11.51 0.34 -5.78
C LEU A 372 -12.89 -0.12 -5.35
N TYR A 373 -12.95 -0.95 -4.30
CA TYR A 373 -14.21 -1.38 -3.71
C TYR A 373 -15.04 -0.18 -3.30
N LEU A 374 -14.49 0.72 -2.47
CA LEU A 374 -15.14 1.97 -2.05
C LEU A 374 -15.66 2.78 -3.25
N TRP A 375 -14.85 2.94 -4.29
CA TRP A 375 -15.27 3.64 -5.50
C TRP A 375 -16.52 2.99 -6.10
N HIS A 376 -16.46 1.70 -6.37
CA HIS A 376 -17.54 0.95 -6.99
C HIS A 376 -18.84 1.05 -6.17
N VAL A 377 -18.77 0.76 -4.87
CA VAL A 377 -19.98 0.73 -4.04
C VAL A 377 -20.54 2.13 -3.75
N ALA A 378 -19.70 3.17 -3.69
CA ALA A 378 -20.16 4.55 -3.54
C ALA A 378 -20.85 5.07 -4.81
N ASP A 379 -20.37 4.65 -5.99
CA ASP A 379 -21.00 4.97 -7.28
C ASP A 379 -22.35 4.26 -7.42
N GLU A 380 -22.40 2.96 -7.13
CA GLU A 380 -23.65 2.19 -7.16
C GLU A 380 -24.69 2.74 -6.16
N ALA A 381 -24.24 3.15 -4.97
CA ALA A 381 -25.11 3.78 -3.96
C ALA A 381 -25.47 5.25 -4.26
N GLN A 382 -25.00 5.82 -5.38
CA GLN A 382 -25.23 7.22 -5.78
C GLN A 382 -24.76 8.25 -4.73
N ILE A 383 -23.75 7.90 -3.93
CA ILE A 383 -23.16 8.80 -2.92
C ILE A 383 -21.73 9.22 -3.27
N LEU A 384 -21.18 8.78 -4.40
CA LEU A 384 -19.79 9.10 -4.78
C LEU A 384 -19.53 10.60 -4.76
N LYS A 385 -20.49 11.43 -5.20
CA LYS A 385 -20.44 12.89 -5.12
C LYS A 385 -20.24 13.39 -3.67
N ASN A 386 -20.97 12.82 -2.72
CA ASN A 386 -20.86 13.14 -1.29
C ASN A 386 -19.55 12.60 -0.70
N VAL A 387 -19.06 11.45 -1.17
CA VAL A 387 -17.72 10.95 -0.79
C VAL A 387 -16.63 11.88 -1.32
N MET A 388 -16.79 12.46 -2.51
CA MET A 388 -15.80 13.36 -3.12
C MET A 388 -15.90 14.82 -2.67
N SER A 389 -16.92 15.21 -1.90
CA SER A 389 -17.19 16.61 -1.53
C SER A 389 -16.04 17.27 -0.72
N VAL A 390 -15.19 18.06 -1.35
CA VAL A 390 -14.14 18.82 -0.65
C VAL A 390 -14.66 20.22 -0.34
N ILE A 391 -14.75 20.58 0.96
CA ILE A 391 -15.04 21.95 1.37
C ILE A 391 -13.97 22.86 0.74
N SER A 392 -14.40 23.92 0.06
CA SER A 392 -13.48 24.88 -0.54
C SER A 392 -12.64 25.59 0.53
N ASP A 393 -11.37 25.91 0.26
CA ASP A 393 -10.53 26.64 1.23
C ASP A 393 -11.10 28.04 1.52
N SER A 394 -11.84 28.63 0.57
CA SER A 394 -12.58 29.88 0.82
C SER A 394 -13.66 29.77 1.88
N CYS A 395 -14.14 28.55 2.17
CA CYS A 395 -15.09 28.27 3.24
C CYS A 395 -14.42 27.64 4.47
N ALA A 396 -13.13 27.27 4.38
CA ALA A 396 -12.38 26.87 5.55
C ALA A 396 -12.15 28.13 6.39
N ALA A 397 -12.58 28.11 7.66
CA ALA A 397 -12.24 29.18 8.59
C ALA A 397 -10.71 29.27 8.65
N SER A 398 -10.14 30.31 8.02
CA SER A 398 -8.70 30.52 8.04
C SER A 398 -8.30 30.73 9.50
N SER A 399 -7.71 29.70 10.10
CA SER A 399 -7.15 29.82 11.45
C SER A 399 -5.88 30.66 11.46
N GLU A 400 -5.45 31.22 10.30
CA GLU A 400 -4.26 32.06 10.21
C GLU A 400 -4.39 33.36 11.02
N ALA A 401 -5.61 33.78 11.36
CA ALA A 401 -5.83 34.95 12.20
C ALA A 401 -5.62 34.71 13.71
N CYS A 402 -5.34 33.47 14.16
CA CYS A 402 -5.35 33.13 15.59
C CYS A 402 -4.01 32.68 16.19
N SER A 403 -2.87 32.84 15.51
CA SER A 403 -1.55 32.48 16.06
C SER A 403 -0.53 33.63 15.97
N SER A 404 -0.69 34.63 16.84
CA SER A 404 0.37 35.61 17.15
C SER A 404 1.09 35.24 18.46
N VAL A 405 1.41 33.96 18.66
CA VAL A 405 2.34 33.54 19.73
C VAL A 405 3.62 33.05 19.05
N ALA A 406 4.66 33.86 19.19
CA ALA A 406 5.94 33.72 18.52
C ALA A 406 6.68 32.44 18.94
N GLY A 407 7.12 31.67 17.94
CA GLY A 407 8.07 30.55 18.10
C GLY A 407 8.73 30.26 16.75
N SER A 408 10.04 30.46 16.66
CA SER A 408 10.82 30.67 15.43
C SER A 408 11.25 29.42 14.64
N GLU A 409 10.55 28.29 14.74
CA GLU A 409 10.96 27.04 14.03
C GLU A 409 10.09 26.65 12.81
N VAL A 410 9.08 27.44 12.44
CA VAL A 410 8.05 27.04 11.43
C VAL A 410 8.32 27.55 10.01
N ALA A 411 9.54 27.99 9.68
CA ALA A 411 9.81 28.56 8.35
C ALA A 411 9.92 27.51 7.22
N VAL A 412 10.33 26.27 7.53
CA VAL A 412 10.59 25.23 6.51
C VAL A 412 9.32 24.47 6.12
N THR A 413 8.34 24.31 7.01
CA THR A 413 7.05 23.66 6.72
C THR A 413 6.08 24.56 5.95
N ALA A 414 6.19 25.89 6.09
CA ALA A 414 5.34 26.85 5.37
C ALA A 414 5.57 26.83 3.85
N ARG A 415 6.80 26.53 3.39
CA ARG A 415 7.12 26.52 1.95
C ARG A 415 6.56 25.29 1.22
N ASN A 416 6.49 24.12 1.88
CA ASN A 416 5.87 22.92 1.32
C ASN A 416 4.33 23.03 1.26
N ARG A 417 3.69 23.66 2.25
CA ARG A 417 2.23 23.92 2.24
C ARG A 417 1.79 24.74 1.02
N ARG A 418 2.58 25.75 0.62
CA ARG A 418 2.25 26.60 -0.55
C ARG A 418 2.28 25.87 -1.89
N VAL A 419 3.08 24.81 -2.01
CA VAL A 419 3.13 24.00 -3.25
C VAL A 419 1.89 23.09 -3.33
N ASP A 420 1.51 22.48 -2.20
CA ASP A 420 0.31 21.65 -2.12
C ASP A 420 -0.99 22.46 -2.28
N GLU A 421 -1.06 23.68 -1.76
CA GLU A 421 -2.24 24.56 -1.92
C GLU A 421 -2.50 24.95 -3.38
N ARG A 422 -1.44 25.20 -4.18
CA ARG A 422 -1.62 25.47 -5.62
C ARG A 422 -2.12 24.24 -6.36
N ALA A 423 -1.61 23.06 -6.01
CA ALA A 423 -2.08 21.80 -6.57
C ALA A 423 -3.55 21.51 -6.19
N LEU A 424 -3.93 21.79 -4.94
CA LEU A 424 -5.29 21.61 -4.45
C LEU A 424 -6.27 22.64 -5.06
N GLY A 425 -5.85 23.90 -5.21
CA GLY A 425 -6.63 24.93 -5.90
C GLY A 425 -6.89 24.59 -7.36
N PHE A 426 -5.87 24.09 -8.06
CA PHE A 426 -6.00 23.59 -9.43
C PHE A 426 -6.93 22.36 -9.51
N PHE A 427 -6.79 21.42 -8.56
CA PHE A 427 -7.67 20.27 -8.45
C PHE A 427 -9.13 20.67 -8.23
N ARG A 428 -9.42 21.61 -7.32
CA ARG A 428 -10.79 22.09 -7.07
C ARG A 428 -11.39 22.79 -8.27
N ALA A 429 -10.62 23.62 -8.98
CA ALA A 429 -11.08 24.26 -10.21
C ALA A 429 -11.46 23.21 -11.27
N LYS A 430 -10.66 22.15 -11.41
CA LYS A 430 -10.95 21.01 -12.29
C LYS A 430 -12.19 20.23 -11.85
N MET A 431 -12.33 19.95 -10.55
CA MET A 431 -13.48 19.21 -10.01
C MET A 431 -14.77 20.02 -10.15
N GLY A 432 -14.75 21.34 -9.92
CA GLY A 432 -15.90 22.21 -10.15
C GLY A 432 -16.35 22.21 -11.61
N LEU A 433 -15.40 22.21 -12.55
CA LEU A 433 -15.69 22.07 -13.97
C LEU A 433 -16.27 20.69 -14.31
N ALA A 434 -15.71 19.62 -13.74
CA ALA A 434 -16.22 18.26 -13.91
C ALA A 434 -17.65 18.09 -13.38
N MET A 435 -17.96 18.67 -12.23
CA MET A 435 -19.31 18.65 -11.67
C MET A 435 -20.33 19.40 -12.53
N HIS A 436 -19.96 20.58 -13.05
CA HIS A 436 -20.84 21.37 -13.92
C HIS A 436 -21.21 20.60 -15.19
N THR A 437 -20.21 19.94 -15.75
CA THR A 437 -20.35 19.23 -17.01
C THR A 437 -21.03 17.87 -16.87
N MET A 438 -20.84 17.16 -15.74
CA MET A 438 -21.70 16.03 -15.37
C MET A 438 -23.16 16.46 -15.23
N SER A 439 -23.43 17.60 -14.58
CA SER A 439 -24.78 18.14 -14.46
C SER A 439 -25.39 18.44 -15.83
N ARG A 440 -24.60 19.05 -16.73
CA ARG A 440 -25.00 19.33 -18.11
C ARG A 440 -25.30 18.05 -18.90
N ALA A 441 -24.44 17.03 -18.80
CA ALA A 441 -24.65 15.74 -19.44
C ALA A 441 -25.90 15.02 -18.94
N ALA A 442 -26.19 15.09 -17.63
CA ALA A 442 -27.41 14.54 -17.05
C ALA A 442 -28.67 15.22 -17.62
N ILE A 443 -28.67 16.56 -17.70
CA ILE A 443 -29.78 17.34 -18.28
C ILE A 443 -29.94 17.03 -19.78
N PHE A 444 -28.85 16.90 -20.54
CA PHE A 444 -28.92 16.49 -21.95
C PHE A 444 -29.50 15.09 -22.14
N LYS A 445 -29.13 14.14 -21.28
CA LYS A 445 -29.68 12.79 -21.31
C LYS A 445 -31.18 12.83 -21.04
N GLU A 446 -31.60 13.56 -20.01
CA GLU A 446 -33.02 13.76 -19.69
C GLU A 446 -33.78 14.43 -20.84
N LEU A 447 -33.18 15.43 -21.50
CA LEU A 447 -33.74 16.08 -22.68
C LEU A 447 -33.95 15.07 -23.83
N ARG A 448 -32.95 14.25 -24.13
CA ARG A 448 -33.06 13.23 -25.19
C ARG A 448 -34.15 12.20 -24.88
N GLU A 449 -34.15 11.66 -23.67
CA GLU A 449 -35.16 10.67 -23.25
C GLU A 449 -36.60 11.25 -23.27
N THR A 450 -36.77 12.53 -22.95
CA THR A 450 -38.07 13.20 -22.99
C THR A 450 -38.51 13.51 -24.41
N GLN A 451 -37.58 13.86 -25.30
CA GLN A 451 -37.82 13.99 -26.75
C GLN A 451 -38.21 12.66 -27.39
N ASP A 452 -37.56 11.56 -27.05
CA ASP A 452 -37.90 10.22 -27.56
C ASP A 452 -39.32 9.80 -27.14
N LYS A 453 -39.65 10.01 -25.85
CA LYS A 453 -41.01 9.77 -25.32
C LYS A 453 -42.07 10.65 -25.98
N LEU A 454 -41.70 11.89 -26.32
CA LEU A 454 -42.57 12.82 -27.04
C LEU A 454 -42.87 12.29 -28.45
N PHE A 455 -41.83 11.91 -29.19
CA PHE A 455 -41.97 11.34 -30.53
C PHE A 455 -42.80 10.05 -30.52
N GLU A 456 -42.53 9.13 -29.60
CA GLU A 456 -43.32 7.90 -29.44
C GLU A 456 -44.80 8.20 -29.16
N SER A 457 -45.08 9.21 -28.33
CA SER A 457 -46.45 9.62 -28.03
C SER A 457 -47.15 10.25 -29.23
N GLN A 458 -46.42 11.04 -30.05
CA GLN A 458 -46.94 11.61 -31.30
C GLN A 458 -47.26 10.53 -32.34
N VAL A 459 -46.42 9.52 -32.47
CA VAL A 459 -46.70 8.35 -33.34
C VAL A 459 -47.98 7.65 -32.90
N LYS A 460 -48.16 7.43 -31.60
CA LYS A 460 -49.39 6.81 -31.05
C LYS A 460 -50.65 7.66 -31.33
N VAL A 461 -50.56 9.00 -31.31
CA VAL A 461 -51.69 9.85 -31.72
C VAL A 461 -52.11 9.56 -33.16
N MET A 462 -51.13 9.41 -34.07
CA MET A 462 -51.41 9.17 -35.50
C MET A 462 -51.95 7.77 -35.78
N GLU A 463 -51.49 6.75 -35.04
CA GLU A 463 -51.92 5.36 -35.22
C GLU A 463 -53.33 5.09 -34.65
N THR A 464 -53.77 5.88 -33.67
CA THR A 464 -54.99 5.56 -32.94
C THR A 464 -56.24 6.10 -33.64
N THR A 465 -57.16 5.21 -34.02
CA THR A 465 -58.44 5.56 -34.64
C THR A 465 -59.54 5.95 -33.64
N SER A 466 -59.35 5.65 -32.35
CA SER A 466 -60.31 5.97 -31.29
C SER A 466 -60.15 7.40 -30.78
N SER A 467 -61.23 8.19 -30.83
CA SER A 467 -61.26 9.59 -30.39
C SER A 467 -60.78 9.77 -28.94
N ASN A 468 -61.23 8.91 -28.02
CA ASN A 468 -60.91 9.05 -26.60
C ASN A 468 -59.41 8.76 -26.32
N MET A 469 -58.82 7.79 -27.02
CA MET A 469 -57.40 7.48 -26.88
C MET A 469 -56.52 8.55 -27.53
N SER A 470 -56.95 9.09 -28.67
CA SER A 470 -56.28 10.22 -29.31
C SER A 470 -56.21 11.43 -28.37
N GLU A 471 -57.30 11.74 -27.64
CA GLU A 471 -57.32 12.85 -26.69
C GLU A 471 -56.35 12.61 -25.51
N LEU A 472 -56.27 11.38 -25.00
CA LEU A 472 -55.34 11.00 -23.93
C LEU A 472 -53.87 11.15 -24.38
N TYR A 473 -53.52 10.66 -25.56
CA TYR A 473 -52.16 10.82 -26.09
C TYR A 473 -51.83 12.29 -26.40
N MET A 474 -52.78 13.07 -26.90
CA MET A 474 -52.62 14.53 -27.07
C MET A 474 -52.40 15.26 -25.74
N GLY A 475 -53.02 14.82 -24.66
CA GLY A 475 -52.73 15.32 -23.31
C GLY A 475 -51.29 15.01 -22.88
N ARG A 476 -50.82 13.78 -23.12
CA ARG A 476 -49.44 13.37 -22.83
C ARG A 476 -48.41 14.13 -23.66
N VAL A 477 -48.67 14.35 -24.95
CA VAL A 477 -47.83 15.16 -25.85
C VAL A 477 -47.65 16.57 -25.29
N ARG A 478 -48.75 17.24 -24.90
CA ARG A 478 -48.69 18.60 -24.31
C ARG A 478 -47.85 18.65 -23.03
N MET A 479 -47.96 17.63 -22.16
CA MET A 479 -47.14 17.56 -20.94
C MET A 479 -45.64 17.36 -21.26
N LEU A 480 -45.33 16.49 -22.22
CA LEU A 480 -43.94 16.22 -22.62
C LEU A 480 -43.31 17.43 -23.33
N GLU A 481 -44.06 18.14 -24.17
CA GLU A 481 -43.61 19.41 -24.79
C GLU A 481 -43.27 20.47 -23.72
N ALA A 482 -44.13 20.61 -22.70
CA ALA A 482 -43.87 21.53 -21.59
C ALA A 482 -42.60 21.13 -20.81
N HIS A 483 -42.39 19.82 -20.60
CA HIS A 483 -41.21 19.31 -19.92
C HIS A 483 -39.93 19.52 -20.73
N VAL A 484 -39.94 19.21 -22.04
CA VAL A 484 -38.82 19.47 -22.95
C VAL A 484 -38.45 20.95 -22.92
N LYS A 485 -39.44 21.84 -22.95
CA LYS A 485 -39.22 23.29 -22.85
C LYS A 485 -38.55 23.69 -21.52
N ALA A 486 -39.02 23.15 -20.40
CA ALA A 486 -38.44 23.44 -19.08
C ALA A 486 -36.98 22.94 -18.95
N VAL A 487 -36.68 21.73 -19.45
CA VAL A 487 -35.32 21.18 -19.47
C VAL A 487 -34.40 22.01 -20.38
N GLN A 488 -34.91 22.48 -21.53
CA GLN A 488 -34.17 23.37 -22.43
C GLN A 488 -33.86 24.71 -21.77
N GLU A 489 -34.83 25.35 -21.11
CA GLU A 489 -34.62 26.60 -20.37
C GLU A 489 -33.59 26.45 -19.25
N CYS A 490 -33.55 25.29 -18.58
CA CYS A 490 -32.52 24.96 -17.59
C CYS A 490 -31.12 24.88 -18.22
N LEU A 491 -31.02 24.26 -19.40
CA LEU A 491 -29.76 24.14 -20.14
C LEU A 491 -29.25 25.50 -20.62
N ASP A 492 -30.13 26.34 -21.15
CA ASP A 492 -29.83 27.71 -21.58
C ASP A 492 -29.36 28.58 -20.40
N SER A 493 -29.95 28.39 -19.20
CA SER A 493 -29.50 29.07 -17.98
C SER A 493 -28.06 28.69 -17.59
N LEU A 494 -27.67 27.42 -17.74
CA LEU A 494 -26.30 26.97 -17.46
C LEU A 494 -25.30 27.57 -18.47
N ASP A 495 -25.68 27.62 -19.75
CA ASP A 495 -24.85 28.26 -20.79
C ASP A 495 -24.69 29.77 -20.55
N GLY A 496 -25.75 30.45 -20.08
CA GLY A 496 -25.70 31.85 -19.69
C GLY A 496 -24.72 32.12 -18.54
N GLU A 497 -24.78 31.31 -17.47
CA GLU A 497 -23.84 31.42 -16.35
C GLU A 497 -22.38 31.19 -16.77
N GLU A 498 -22.14 30.25 -17.67
CA GLU A 498 -20.79 29.93 -18.16
C GLU A 498 -20.22 31.06 -19.01
N ALA A 499 -21.04 31.65 -19.90
CA ALA A 499 -20.68 32.84 -20.66
C ALA A 499 -20.34 34.03 -19.74
N GLU A 500 -21.13 34.27 -18.69
CA GLU A 500 -20.86 35.35 -17.72
C GLU A 500 -19.57 35.10 -16.94
N LYS A 501 -19.33 33.85 -16.50
CA LYS A 501 -18.08 33.46 -15.82
C LYS A 501 -16.87 33.64 -16.75
N LYS A 502 -16.99 33.32 -18.03
CA LYS A 502 -15.94 33.51 -19.05
C LYS A 502 -15.62 34.98 -19.27
N ASP A 503 -16.64 35.83 -19.47
CA ASP A 503 -16.47 37.29 -19.59
C ASP A 503 -15.83 37.88 -18.31
N ARG A 504 -16.28 37.45 -17.11
CA ARG A 504 -15.68 37.90 -15.84
C ARG A 504 -14.20 37.51 -15.71
N ARG A 505 -13.81 36.32 -16.20
CA ARG A 505 -12.41 35.89 -16.25
C ARG A 505 -11.59 36.73 -17.23
N GLU A 506 -12.14 37.02 -18.41
CA GLU A 506 -11.50 37.84 -19.43
C GLU A 506 -11.31 39.30 -18.97
N ARG A 507 -12.33 39.91 -18.35
CA ARG A 507 -12.22 41.24 -17.73
C ARG A 507 -11.12 41.29 -16.66
N ARG A 508 -11.00 40.25 -15.82
CA ARG A 508 -9.93 40.14 -14.82
C ARG A 508 -8.55 39.98 -15.46
N ALA A 509 -8.44 39.19 -16.52
CA ALA A 509 -7.20 39.01 -17.27
C ALA A 509 -6.74 40.31 -17.93
N ASN A 510 -7.66 41.03 -18.59
CA ASN A 510 -7.38 42.33 -19.20
C ASN A 510 -7.00 43.40 -18.15
N LYS A 511 -7.67 43.42 -16.99
CA LYS A 511 -7.28 44.30 -15.88
C LYS A 511 -5.85 44.02 -15.40
N ARG A 512 -5.47 42.74 -15.26
CA ARG A 512 -4.10 42.34 -14.89
C ARG A 512 -3.05 42.70 -15.94
N ARG A 513 -3.37 42.55 -17.23
CA ARG A 513 -2.49 42.98 -18.33
C ARG A 513 -2.22 44.49 -18.27
N LYS A 514 -3.26 45.29 -18.03
CA LYS A 514 -3.15 46.76 -17.92
C LYS A 514 -2.33 47.20 -16.71
N THR A 515 -2.49 46.56 -15.55
CA THR A 515 -1.68 46.88 -14.35
C THR A 515 -0.22 46.48 -14.50
N ASN A 516 0.05 45.36 -15.18
CA ASN A 516 1.42 44.92 -15.41
C ASN A 516 2.12 45.79 -16.45
N SER A 517 1.41 46.28 -17.49
CA SER A 517 2.01 47.21 -18.44
C SER A 517 2.31 48.56 -17.81
N SER A 518 1.46 49.07 -16.91
CA SER A 518 1.74 50.33 -16.19
C SER A 518 2.89 50.19 -15.20
N ALA A 519 3.00 49.05 -14.52
CA ALA A 519 4.13 48.78 -13.61
C ALA A 519 5.45 48.64 -14.37
N ALA A 520 5.44 47.98 -15.55
CA ALA A 520 6.61 47.89 -16.42
C ALA A 520 7.02 49.25 -16.99
N ALA A 521 6.06 50.11 -17.34
CA ALA A 521 6.35 51.48 -17.79
C ALA A 521 6.93 52.36 -16.67
N ALA A 522 6.41 52.26 -15.44
CA ALA A 522 6.93 53.00 -14.29
C ALA A 522 8.35 52.57 -13.88
N ALA A 523 8.73 51.31 -14.12
CA ALA A 523 10.07 50.81 -13.84
C ALA A 523 11.13 51.23 -14.88
N LEU A 524 10.71 51.76 -16.04
CA LEU A 524 11.61 52.28 -17.08
C LEU A 524 11.88 53.78 -16.94
N ASP A 525 11.11 54.49 -16.09
CA ASP A 525 11.20 55.95 -15.90
C ASP A 525 12.02 56.33 -14.64
N SER A 526 12.65 55.36 -13.98
CA SER A 526 13.39 55.55 -12.72
C SER A 526 14.89 55.22 -12.81
N ASP A 527 15.46 55.18 -14.03
CA ASP A 527 16.84 54.72 -14.28
C ASP A 527 17.70 55.78 -15.01
N ASP A 528 17.40 57.08 -14.83
CA ASP A 528 18.10 58.17 -15.53
C ASP A 528 18.35 59.41 -14.64
N SER A 529 18.86 59.18 -13.42
CA SER A 529 19.43 60.23 -12.58
C SER A 529 20.55 59.70 -11.65
N ASP A 530 21.58 59.11 -12.24
CA ASP A 530 22.91 59.01 -11.62
C ASP A 530 23.69 60.26 -12.03
N SER A 531 23.50 61.33 -11.25
CA SER A 531 24.47 62.43 -11.16
C SER A 531 25.27 62.24 -9.88
N ASP A 532 26.57 62.13 -10.07
CA ASP A 532 27.66 62.17 -9.10
C ASP A 532 27.38 63.05 -7.89
N ASP A 533 27.72 62.57 -6.68
CA ASP A 533 28.34 63.37 -5.60
C ASP A 533 28.65 62.47 -4.38
N ASP A 534 29.93 62.13 -4.26
CA ASP A 534 30.83 62.29 -3.10
C ASP A 534 30.42 61.85 -1.67
N ASP A 535 31.30 61.00 -1.12
CA ASP A 535 31.93 61.06 0.21
C ASP A 535 31.09 61.43 1.46
N GLU A 536 31.04 60.52 2.44
CA GLU A 536 31.78 60.70 3.71
C GLU A 536 31.50 59.56 4.71
N ASP A 537 32.60 59.03 5.25
CA ASP A 537 32.68 58.13 6.39
C ASP A 537 32.09 58.78 7.66
N GLY A 538 31.36 57.99 8.45
CA GLY A 538 30.84 58.43 9.74
C GLY A 538 30.45 57.27 10.64
N ASP A 539 31.43 56.74 11.38
CA ASP A 539 31.28 55.91 12.57
C ASP A 539 30.27 56.55 13.55
N GLU A 540 29.23 55.83 13.98
CA GLU A 540 28.63 56.10 15.28
C GLU A 540 28.14 54.83 16.00
N VAL A 541 28.93 54.46 17.00
CA VAL A 541 28.64 53.49 18.05
C VAL A 541 27.62 54.10 19.01
N ALA A 542 26.42 53.52 19.14
CA ALA A 542 25.53 53.84 20.26
C ALA A 542 24.79 52.64 20.82
N SER A 543 25.17 52.38 22.07
CA SER A 543 24.58 51.54 23.11
C SER A 543 23.11 51.85 23.45
N ARG A 544 22.49 50.88 24.14
CA ARG A 544 21.24 50.89 24.95
C ARG A 544 20.01 50.32 24.25
N GLY A 545 19.19 49.50 24.89
CA GLY A 545 19.21 49.06 26.27
C GLY A 545 18.04 48.13 26.56
N SER A 546 18.26 47.26 27.54
CA SER A 546 17.27 46.40 28.17
C SER A 546 16.19 47.22 28.89
N LYS A 547 14.91 46.91 28.63
CA LYS A 547 13.81 47.15 29.55
C LYS A 547 12.83 45.99 29.45
N GLY A 548 12.63 45.32 30.57
CA GLY A 548 11.53 44.39 30.77
C GLY A 548 10.20 45.13 30.85
N TYR A 549 9.14 44.42 30.45
CA TYR A 549 8.01 44.06 31.28
C TYR A 549 7.46 42.72 30.78
#